data_AF-A0AAN7UVA5-F1
#
_entry.id   AF-A0AAN7UVA5-F1
#
_cell.length_a   1.000
_cell.length_b   1.000
_cell.length_c   1.000
_cell.angle_alpha   90.00
_cell.angle_beta   90.00
_cell.angle_gamma   90.00
#
_symmetry.space_group_name_H-M   'P 1'
#
loop_
_entity.id
_entity.type
_entity.pdbx_description
1 polymer ?
#
loop_
_entity_poly.entity_id
_entity_poly.type
_entity_poly.pdbx_seq_one_letter_code
_entity_poly.pdbx_strand_id
1 'polypeptide(L)'
;MIHLQLNIFTMYSRFVQIFATITAVTAVSFEWDCTNSLGTCNNACFAVNQGLAPGVLTYDSDPNNRDPRRTASGCNRTPCSNTGYSQYGNSCDEFPFASVQEGGNNAILRCVDSTENSSEGGQLGNFYKTINNGQQFDIFVRNYGGAAFCQNAAMANDGSEFRLVNGNFQNAKRRRGVDDVGVFVNAQTRGTPMKLYEFEDHNGERLLSLNPHIKAEDVVGTKIWNGSNMTTIVKVI
;
A
#
# COMPACT_ATOMS: atom_id res chain seq x y z
N MET A 1 -9.34 -72.49 -44.82
CA MET A 1 -8.50 -71.28 -44.93
C MET A 1 -9.43 -70.09 -44.76
N ILE A 2 -9.47 -69.52 -43.55
CA ILE A 2 -10.42 -68.48 -43.13
C ILE A 2 -9.68 -67.14 -43.23
N HIS A 3 -10.13 -66.23 -44.08
CA HIS A 3 -9.58 -64.87 -44.15
C HIS A 3 -10.51 -63.89 -43.43
N LEU A 4 -10.00 -63.37 -42.31
CA LEU A 4 -10.55 -62.28 -41.50
C LEU A 4 -10.60 -60.97 -42.31
N GLN A 5 -11.75 -60.32 -42.33
CA GLN A 5 -11.92 -58.93 -42.74
C GLN A 5 -11.57 -58.02 -41.54
N LEU A 6 -10.59 -57.12 -41.71
CA LEU A 6 -10.22 -56.10 -40.71
C LEU A 6 -11.02 -54.81 -41.01
N ASN A 7 -11.97 -54.46 -40.14
CA ASN A 7 -12.65 -53.17 -40.15
C ASN A 7 -11.76 -52.10 -39.51
N ILE A 8 -11.32 -51.12 -40.29
CA ILE A 8 -10.63 -49.92 -39.79
C ILE A 8 -11.70 -48.86 -39.48
N PHE A 9 -11.93 -48.63 -38.18
CA PHE A 9 -12.70 -47.48 -37.69
C PHE A 9 -11.86 -46.21 -37.81
N THR A 10 -12.31 -45.24 -38.61
CA THR A 10 -11.73 -43.90 -38.70
C THR A 10 -12.20 -43.06 -37.51
N MET A 11 -11.31 -42.82 -36.55
CA MET A 11 -11.56 -41.94 -35.40
C MET A 11 -11.37 -40.47 -35.80
N TYR A 12 -12.45 -39.69 -35.83
CA TYR A 12 -12.38 -38.23 -35.94
C TYR A 12 -11.90 -37.64 -34.62
N SER A 13 -10.65 -37.17 -34.59
CA SER A 13 -10.07 -36.40 -33.48
C SER A 13 -10.68 -35.00 -33.45
N ARG A 14 -11.54 -34.71 -32.47
CA ARG A 14 -12.03 -33.36 -32.20
C ARG A 14 -10.99 -32.61 -31.36
N PHE A 15 -10.18 -31.78 -32.00
CA PHE A 15 -9.37 -30.77 -31.30
C PHE A 15 -10.31 -29.69 -30.75
N VAL A 16 -10.58 -29.74 -29.44
CA VAL A 16 -11.18 -28.63 -28.70
C VAL A 16 -10.05 -27.64 -28.41
N GLN A 17 -9.98 -26.53 -29.15
CA GLN A 17 -9.10 -25.42 -28.82
C GLN A 17 -9.72 -24.66 -27.63
N ILE A 18 -9.20 -24.92 -26.43
CA ILE A 18 -9.49 -24.12 -25.25
C ILE A 18 -8.75 -22.79 -25.42
N PHE A 19 -9.46 -21.75 -25.85
CA PHE A 19 -8.99 -20.39 -25.72
C PHE A 19 -9.03 -20.02 -24.24
N ALA A 20 -7.90 -20.12 -23.54
CA ALA A 20 -7.73 -19.51 -22.24
C ALA A 20 -7.80 -17.99 -22.43
N THR A 21 -8.93 -17.38 -22.12
CA THR A 21 -9.04 -15.93 -22.01
C THR A 21 -8.20 -15.51 -20.81
N ILE A 22 -6.99 -15.01 -21.07
CA ILE A 22 -6.20 -14.30 -20.06
C ILE A 22 -6.96 -12.99 -19.83
N THR A 23 -7.83 -12.96 -18.83
CA THR A 23 -8.34 -11.69 -18.31
C THR A 23 -7.15 -10.98 -17.69
N ALA A 24 -6.60 -9.98 -18.38
CA ALA A 24 -5.69 -9.04 -17.77
C ALA A 24 -6.46 -8.39 -16.60
N VAL A 25 -6.13 -8.77 -15.38
CA VAL A 25 -6.57 -8.04 -14.20
C VAL A 25 -5.90 -6.68 -14.30
N THR A 26 -6.64 -5.66 -14.69
CA THR A 26 -6.14 -4.28 -14.57
C THR A 26 -6.01 -4.02 -13.08
N ALA A 27 -4.77 -3.88 -12.59
CA ALA A 27 -4.52 -3.50 -11.21
C ALA A 27 -5.23 -2.16 -10.96
N VAL A 28 -6.12 -2.12 -9.96
CA VAL A 28 -6.81 -0.89 -9.60
C VAL A 28 -5.88 -0.06 -8.74
N SER A 29 -5.85 1.25 -8.96
CA SER A 29 -4.91 2.13 -8.30
C SER A 29 -5.63 3.23 -7.56
N PHE A 30 -5.20 3.46 -6.31
CA PHE A 30 -5.54 4.64 -5.53
C PHE A 30 -4.47 5.70 -5.78
N GLU A 31 -4.84 6.79 -6.46
CA GLU A 31 -3.99 7.98 -6.52
C GLU A 31 -4.29 8.88 -5.31
N TRP A 32 -3.29 9.10 -4.47
CA TRP A 32 -3.37 9.88 -3.25
C TRP A 32 -2.68 11.24 -3.46
N ASP A 33 -3.48 12.31 -3.46
CA ASP A 33 -2.97 13.68 -3.50
C ASP A 33 -2.54 14.15 -2.10
N CYS A 34 -1.23 14.26 -1.90
CA CYS A 34 -0.65 14.64 -0.63
C CYS A 34 -0.77 16.13 -0.29
N THR A 35 -1.31 16.98 -1.18
CA THR A 35 -1.39 18.45 -0.97
C THR A 35 -1.95 18.84 0.39
N ASN A 36 -3.01 18.14 0.83
CA ASN A 36 -3.65 18.36 2.13
C ASN A 36 -3.54 17.12 3.03
N SER A 37 -2.56 16.25 2.80
CA SER A 37 -2.38 14.99 3.54
C SER A 37 -0.90 14.57 3.58
N LEU A 38 -0.01 15.55 3.73
CA LEU A 38 1.45 15.35 3.65
C LEU A 38 1.96 14.38 4.71
N GLY A 39 1.57 14.56 5.97
CA GLY A 39 1.97 13.73 7.11
C GLY A 39 1.53 12.28 6.96
N THR A 40 0.34 12.04 6.42
CA THR A 40 -0.20 10.69 6.23
C THR A 40 0.43 9.99 5.03
N CYS A 41 0.64 10.71 3.91
CA CYS A 41 1.50 10.24 2.83
C CYS A 41 2.91 9.88 3.32
N ASN A 42 3.49 10.74 4.17
CA ASN A 42 4.82 10.56 4.72
C ASN A 42 4.91 9.27 5.58
N ASN A 43 3.89 9.00 6.40
CA ASN A 43 3.78 7.78 7.18
C ASN A 43 3.74 6.53 6.28
N ALA A 44 2.89 6.53 5.26
CA ALA A 44 2.78 5.43 4.30
C ALA A 44 4.11 5.17 3.58
N CYS A 45 4.76 6.23 3.08
CA CYS A 45 6.09 6.13 2.47
C CYS A 45 7.12 5.54 3.43
N PHE A 46 7.16 5.99 4.68
CA PHE A 46 8.07 5.39 5.68
C PHE A 46 7.78 3.90 5.87
N ALA A 47 6.52 3.54 6.11
CA ALA A 47 6.12 2.16 6.39
C ALA A 47 6.53 1.21 5.25
N VAL A 48 6.31 1.62 4.00
CA VAL A 48 6.69 0.83 2.82
C VAL A 48 8.19 0.84 2.58
N ASN A 49 8.85 2.00 2.57
CA ASN A 49 10.29 2.12 2.30
C ASN A 49 11.15 1.27 3.26
N GLN A 50 10.69 1.16 4.51
CA GLN A 50 11.34 0.37 5.55
C GLN A 50 10.93 -1.11 5.56
N GLY A 51 10.06 -1.54 4.65
CA GLY A 51 9.55 -2.91 4.56
C GLY A 51 8.73 -3.33 5.78
N LEU A 52 8.03 -2.37 6.39
CA LEU A 52 7.19 -2.58 7.57
C LEU A 52 5.71 -2.80 7.20
N ALA A 53 5.31 -2.37 5.99
CA ALA A 53 3.99 -2.54 5.44
C ALA A 53 4.06 -2.93 3.96
N PRO A 54 3.06 -3.66 3.42
CA PRO A 54 2.96 -3.94 2.00
C PRO A 54 2.57 -2.69 1.21
N GLY A 55 2.95 -2.66 -0.07
CA GLY A 55 2.63 -1.59 -1.03
C GLY A 55 1.34 -1.80 -1.82
N VAL A 56 0.78 -3.00 -1.74
CA VAL A 56 -0.51 -3.40 -2.34
C VAL A 56 -1.43 -3.78 -1.20
N LEU A 57 -2.63 -3.22 -1.19
CA LEU A 57 -3.60 -3.42 -0.11
C LEU A 57 -4.88 -4.07 -0.64
N THR A 58 -5.59 -4.76 0.24
CA THR A 58 -6.85 -5.44 -0.09
C THR A 58 -8.02 -4.75 0.61
N TYR A 59 -8.94 -4.16 -0.15
CA TYR A 59 -10.07 -3.44 0.44
C TYR A 59 -10.98 -4.37 1.23
N ASP A 60 -11.34 -3.94 2.44
CA ASP A 60 -12.35 -4.57 3.26
C ASP A 60 -13.53 -3.60 3.46
N SER A 61 -14.64 -3.93 2.80
CA SER A 61 -15.84 -3.10 2.85
C SER A 61 -16.61 -3.20 4.17
N ASP A 62 -16.33 -4.20 5.03
CA ASP A 62 -17.05 -4.36 6.29
C ASP A 62 -16.62 -3.28 7.31
N PRO A 63 -17.51 -2.32 7.64
CA PRO A 63 -17.16 -1.28 8.59
C PRO A 63 -16.91 -1.83 10.01
N ASN A 64 -17.44 -3.01 10.35
CA ASN A 64 -17.28 -3.61 11.67
C ASN A 64 -15.83 -4.06 11.93
N ASN A 65 -15.02 -4.25 10.88
CA ASN A 65 -13.62 -4.62 11.02
C ASN A 65 -12.70 -3.42 11.29
N ARG A 66 -13.17 -2.18 11.05
CA ARG A 66 -12.33 -0.98 11.12
C ARG A 66 -11.94 -0.64 12.55
N ASP A 67 -12.89 -0.58 13.48
CA ASP A 67 -12.62 -0.22 14.88
C ASP A 67 -11.79 -1.28 15.64
N PRO A 68 -12.01 -2.60 15.44
CA PRO A 68 -11.09 -3.62 15.91
C PRO A 68 -9.67 -3.42 15.39
N ARG A 69 -9.49 -3.09 14.10
CA ARG A 69 -8.17 -2.77 13.53
C ARG A 69 -7.54 -1.53 14.17
N ARG A 70 -8.30 -0.44 14.35
CA ARG A 70 -7.82 0.75 15.08
C ARG A 70 -7.43 0.47 16.52
N THR A 71 -8.10 -0.48 17.15
CA THR A 71 -7.77 -0.92 18.51
C THR A 71 -6.48 -1.76 18.51
N ALA A 72 -6.35 -2.65 17.53
CA ALA A 72 -5.21 -3.54 17.35
C ALA A 72 -3.92 -2.80 16.95
N SER A 73 -4.03 -1.77 16.11
CA SER A 73 -2.93 -0.87 15.76
C SER A 73 -2.44 -0.06 16.98
N GLY A 74 -3.37 0.27 17.87
CA GLY A 74 -3.17 1.11 19.04
C GLY A 74 -3.73 2.52 18.89
N CYS A 75 -4.27 2.90 17.74
CA CYS A 75 -4.78 4.25 17.49
C CYS A 75 -5.95 4.64 18.42
N ASN A 76 -6.83 3.70 18.74
CA ASN A 76 -7.91 3.92 19.73
C ASN A 76 -7.41 4.11 21.18
N ARG A 77 -6.11 3.93 21.45
CA ARG A 77 -5.47 4.29 22.73
C ARG A 77 -5.02 5.76 22.78
N THR A 78 -5.40 6.54 21.76
CA THR A 78 -5.23 7.99 21.66
C THR A 78 -3.77 8.48 21.79
N PRO A 79 -2.79 7.88 21.08
CA PRO A 79 -1.38 8.25 21.23
C PRO A 79 -1.10 9.73 20.98
N CYS A 80 -1.91 10.38 20.14
CA CYS A 80 -1.75 11.78 19.76
C CYS A 80 -2.31 12.79 20.78
N SER A 81 -2.82 12.31 21.92
CA SER A 81 -3.23 13.18 23.04
C SER A 81 -2.59 12.82 24.37
N ASN A 82 -2.12 11.57 24.55
CA ASN A 82 -1.64 11.07 25.84
C ASN A 82 -0.19 10.56 25.83
N THR A 83 0.54 10.77 24.74
CA THR A 83 1.97 10.43 24.65
C THR A 83 2.80 11.58 24.10
N GLY A 84 4.13 11.40 24.09
CA GLY A 84 5.06 12.34 23.45
C GLY A 84 4.91 12.46 21.93
N TYR A 85 4.17 11.56 21.25
CA TYR A 85 3.93 11.69 19.81
C TYR A 85 2.94 12.80 19.46
N SER A 86 2.18 13.31 20.44
CA SER A 86 1.28 14.46 20.29
C SER A 86 1.98 15.73 19.77
N GLN A 87 3.30 15.82 19.88
CA GLN A 87 4.08 16.92 19.31
C GLN A 87 4.05 16.98 17.77
N TYR A 88 3.74 15.87 17.09
CA TYR A 88 3.69 15.80 15.63
C TYR A 88 2.29 16.05 15.06
N GLY A 89 1.25 16.00 15.90
CA GLY A 89 -0.12 16.16 15.49
C GLY A 89 -1.11 15.69 16.55
N ASN A 90 -2.39 15.98 16.32
CA ASN A 90 -3.48 15.70 17.25
C ASN A 90 -4.39 14.54 16.80
N SER A 91 -4.15 14.00 15.60
CA SER A 91 -4.91 12.88 15.04
C SER A 91 -3.97 11.73 14.72
N CYS A 92 -4.44 10.52 14.97
CA CYS A 92 -3.66 9.31 14.74
C CYS A 92 -3.96 8.76 13.34
N ASP A 93 -2.93 8.73 12.51
CA ASP A 93 -2.91 8.08 11.21
C ASP A 93 -2.33 6.66 11.33
N GLU A 94 -2.76 5.75 10.47
CA GLU A 94 -2.36 4.34 10.46
C GLU A 94 -2.10 3.84 9.03
N PHE A 95 -0.93 3.25 8.81
CA PHE A 95 -0.62 2.52 7.59
C PHE A 95 -0.12 1.10 7.89
N PRO A 96 -0.74 0.03 7.34
CA PRO A 96 -1.91 0.06 6.46
C PRO A 96 -3.20 0.51 7.14
N PHE A 97 -4.12 1.05 6.34
CA PHE A 97 -5.38 1.63 6.81
C PHE A 97 -6.27 0.59 7.54
N ALA A 98 -7.07 1.02 8.53
CA ALA A 98 -8.10 0.16 9.14
C ALA A 98 -9.16 -0.38 8.16
N SER A 99 -9.28 0.23 6.98
CA SER A 99 -10.23 -0.16 5.92
C SER A 99 -9.69 -1.24 4.97
N VAL A 100 -8.49 -1.77 5.21
CA VAL A 100 -7.90 -2.85 4.41
C VAL A 100 -7.60 -4.08 5.27
N GLN A 101 -7.47 -5.25 4.64
CA GLN A 101 -7.24 -6.52 5.33
C GLN A 101 -5.89 -6.55 6.06
N GLU A 102 -4.89 -5.85 5.53
CA GLU A 102 -3.53 -5.72 6.07
C GLU A 102 -3.43 -4.77 7.27
N GLY A 103 -4.51 -4.02 7.56
CA GLY A 103 -4.55 -3.04 8.65
C GLY A 103 -4.63 -3.67 10.04
N GLY A 104 -4.43 -2.82 11.05
CA GLY A 104 -4.52 -3.20 12.45
C GLY A 104 -3.17 -3.58 13.07
N ASN A 105 -3.00 -4.83 13.48
CA ASN A 105 -1.79 -5.26 14.20
C ASN A 105 -0.51 -4.92 13.43
N ASN A 106 0.44 -4.28 14.11
CA ASN A 106 1.73 -3.82 13.55
C ASN A 106 1.64 -2.69 12.51
N ALA A 107 0.48 -2.08 12.28
CA ALA A 107 0.38 -0.86 11.49
C ALA A 107 1.35 0.20 12.06
N ILE A 108 1.96 0.95 11.16
CA ILE A 108 2.80 2.09 11.49
C ILE A 108 1.88 3.28 11.69
N LEU A 109 2.00 3.89 12.86
CA LEU A 109 1.24 5.03 13.29
C LEU A 109 2.09 6.29 13.16
N ARG A 110 1.42 7.39 12.83
CA ARG A 110 1.97 8.74 12.94
C ARG A 110 0.91 9.66 13.51
N CYS A 111 1.33 10.58 14.38
CA CYS A 111 0.45 11.68 14.75
C CYS A 111 0.58 12.79 13.71
N VAL A 112 -0.55 13.19 13.15
CA VAL A 112 -0.69 14.18 12.07
C VAL A 112 -1.73 15.23 12.45
N ASP A 113 -1.79 16.32 11.69
CA ASP A 113 -2.89 17.26 11.84
C ASP A 113 -4.23 16.59 11.48
N SER A 114 -5.25 16.82 12.29
CA SER A 114 -6.59 16.27 12.06
C SER A 114 -7.21 16.61 10.71
N THR A 115 -6.88 17.77 10.12
CA THR A 115 -7.33 18.16 8.79
C THR A 115 -6.68 17.30 7.70
N GLU A 116 -5.42 16.89 7.91
CA GLU A 116 -4.72 16.01 6.98
C GLU A 116 -5.31 14.60 6.96
N ASN A 117 -5.53 14.03 8.15
CA ASN A 117 -6.17 12.71 8.30
C ASN A 117 -7.61 12.72 7.74
N SER A 118 -8.32 13.85 7.88
CA SER A 118 -9.65 14.01 7.29
C SER A 118 -9.61 14.08 5.75
N SER A 119 -8.60 14.73 5.18
CA SER A 119 -8.40 14.80 3.73
C SER A 119 -8.13 13.43 3.13
N GLU A 120 -7.20 12.67 3.72
CA GLU A 120 -6.94 11.28 3.35
C GLU A 120 -8.22 10.43 3.42
N GLY A 121 -8.93 10.48 4.55
CA GLY A 121 -10.16 9.71 4.72
C GLY A 121 -11.23 10.04 3.67
N GLY A 122 -11.32 11.31 3.25
CA GLY A 122 -12.20 11.75 2.17
C GLY A 122 -11.79 11.17 0.81
N GLN A 123 -10.48 11.18 0.49
CA GLN A 123 -9.95 10.61 -0.75
C GLN A 123 -10.16 9.09 -0.81
N LEU A 124 -9.80 8.36 0.25
CA LEU A 124 -10.04 6.91 0.38
C LEU A 124 -11.53 6.58 0.28
N GLY A 125 -12.39 7.34 0.97
CA GLY A 125 -13.84 7.14 0.92
C GLY A 125 -14.43 7.30 -0.49
N ASN A 126 -13.87 8.19 -1.31
CA ASN A 126 -14.27 8.33 -2.71
C ASN A 126 -13.72 7.19 -3.58
N PHE A 127 -12.46 6.79 -3.38
CA PHE A 127 -11.86 5.66 -4.07
C PHE A 127 -12.62 4.35 -3.78
N TYR A 128 -13.00 4.08 -2.54
CA TYR A 128 -13.73 2.86 -2.17
C TYR A 128 -15.12 2.72 -2.80
N LYS A 129 -15.70 3.80 -3.34
CA LYS A 129 -16.95 3.73 -4.11
C LYS A 129 -16.74 3.11 -5.50
N THR A 130 -15.50 3.01 -5.97
CA THR A 130 -15.15 2.52 -7.31
C THR A 130 -14.67 1.07 -7.33
N ILE A 131 -14.47 0.45 -6.16
CA ILE A 131 -13.92 -0.90 -6.03
C ILE A 131 -14.79 -1.81 -5.17
N ASN A 132 -14.67 -3.12 -5.39
CA ASN A 132 -15.41 -4.13 -4.65
C ASN A 132 -14.64 -4.61 -3.42
N ASN A 133 -15.37 -5.19 -2.46
CA ASN A 133 -14.77 -5.90 -1.35
C ASN A 133 -13.78 -6.99 -1.82
N GLY A 134 -12.64 -7.10 -1.15
CA GLY A 134 -11.60 -8.08 -1.47
C GLY A 134 -10.74 -7.73 -2.69
N GLN A 135 -11.01 -6.60 -3.36
CA GLN A 135 -10.21 -6.15 -4.48
C GLN A 135 -8.87 -5.59 -3.99
N GLN A 136 -7.79 -6.01 -4.64
CA GLN A 136 -6.45 -5.46 -4.41
C GLN A 136 -6.26 -4.16 -5.17
N PHE A 137 -5.49 -3.24 -4.58
CA PHE A 137 -5.12 -1.99 -5.23
C PHE A 137 -3.70 -1.55 -4.90
N ASP A 138 -3.06 -0.95 -5.90
CA ASP A 138 -1.81 -0.21 -5.76
C ASP A 138 -2.07 1.20 -5.25
N ILE A 139 -1.05 1.82 -4.65
CA ILE A 139 -1.12 3.22 -4.22
C ILE A 139 -0.06 4.02 -4.98
N PHE A 140 -0.48 5.12 -5.58
CA PHE A 140 0.39 6.13 -6.16
C PHE A 140 0.21 7.43 -5.38
N VAL A 141 1.29 8.02 -4.89
CA VAL A 141 1.24 9.32 -4.23
C VAL A 141 1.68 10.43 -5.19
N ARG A 142 0.97 11.55 -5.13
CA ARG A 142 1.20 12.78 -5.92
C ARG A 142 1.41 13.96 -4.97
N ASN A 143 2.07 15.01 -5.44
CA ASN A 143 2.24 16.26 -4.68
C ASN A 143 2.91 16.04 -3.32
N TYR A 144 3.77 15.02 -3.22
CA TYR A 144 4.46 14.61 -1.99
C TYR A 144 5.67 15.50 -1.66
N GLY A 145 5.77 16.70 -2.23
CA GLY A 145 6.80 17.66 -1.90
C GLY A 145 6.69 18.08 -0.43
N GLY A 146 7.73 17.82 0.36
CA GLY A 146 7.70 18.04 1.82
C GLY A 146 7.42 16.77 2.64
N ALA A 147 6.96 15.67 2.01
CA ALA A 147 6.91 14.36 2.64
C ALA A 147 8.30 13.70 2.56
N ALA A 148 9.12 13.96 3.58
CA ALA A 148 10.54 13.62 3.63
C ALA A 148 10.85 12.14 3.33
N PHE A 149 10.02 11.21 3.81
CA PHE A 149 10.17 9.77 3.56
C PHE A 149 9.76 9.38 2.15
N CYS A 150 8.82 10.09 1.52
CA CYS A 150 8.51 9.88 0.09
C CYS A 150 9.66 10.37 -0.80
N GLN A 151 10.31 11.48 -0.41
CA GLN A 151 11.43 12.05 -1.16
C GLN A 151 12.76 11.30 -0.94
N ASN A 152 12.92 10.64 0.21
CA ASN A 152 14.13 9.93 0.57
C ASN A 152 13.83 8.62 1.31
N ALA A 153 13.72 7.53 0.57
CA ALA A 153 13.47 6.19 1.11
C ALA A 153 14.53 5.72 2.13
N ALA A 154 15.76 6.26 2.09
CA ALA A 154 16.84 5.90 2.99
C ALA A 154 16.84 6.67 4.32
N MET A 155 15.94 7.66 4.47
CA MET A 155 15.88 8.48 5.66
C MET A 155 15.51 7.64 6.88
N ALA A 156 16.23 7.86 7.99
CA ALA A 156 15.91 7.25 9.26
C ALA A 156 14.65 7.89 9.84
N ASN A 157 13.88 7.11 10.60
CA ASN A 157 12.75 7.59 11.38
C ASN A 157 13.18 8.81 12.21
N ASP A 158 12.50 9.94 12.01
CA ASP A 158 12.75 11.22 12.69
C ASP A 158 12.22 11.24 14.14
N GLY A 159 11.57 10.16 14.56
CA GLY A 159 10.93 9.97 15.85
C GLY A 159 9.40 10.04 15.79
N SER A 160 8.81 10.28 14.62
CA SER A 160 7.37 10.50 14.47
C SER A 160 6.59 9.27 14.01
N GLU A 161 7.22 8.25 13.42
CA GLU A 161 6.58 6.96 13.15
C GLU A 161 6.76 6.00 14.31
N PHE A 162 5.69 5.37 14.74
CA PHE A 162 5.66 4.48 15.90
C PHE A 162 4.67 3.33 15.70
N ARG A 163 4.65 2.38 16.63
CA ARG A 163 3.67 1.28 16.64
C ARG A 163 3.44 0.77 18.05
N LEU A 164 2.35 0.04 18.24
CA LEU A 164 2.08 -0.65 19.49
C LEU A 164 2.83 -1.99 19.56
N VAL A 165 3.66 -2.18 20.58
CA VAL A 165 4.41 -3.42 20.84
C VAL A 165 4.22 -3.82 22.31
N ASN A 166 3.67 -5.01 22.55
CA ASN A 166 3.42 -5.53 23.90
C ASN A 166 2.71 -4.50 24.80
N GLY A 167 1.71 -3.82 24.25
CA GLY A 167 0.91 -2.82 24.95
C GLY A 167 1.55 -1.43 25.12
N ASN A 168 2.79 -1.22 24.67
CA ASN A 168 3.49 0.06 24.76
C ASN A 168 3.78 0.64 23.38
N PHE A 169 3.67 1.95 23.22
CA PHE A 169 4.08 2.61 22.00
C PHE A 169 5.60 2.73 21.92
N GLN A 170 6.16 2.37 20.77
CA GLN A 170 7.59 2.42 20.51
C GLN A 170 7.80 2.99 19.12
N ASN A 171 8.82 3.84 18.96
CA ASN A 171 9.21 4.31 17.64
C ASN A 171 9.36 3.11 16.71
N ALA A 172 8.88 3.25 15.49
CA ALA A 172 8.95 2.24 14.45
C ALA A 172 10.40 2.15 13.98
N LYS A 173 11.24 1.52 14.82
CA LYS A 173 12.60 1.13 14.52
C LYS A 173 12.54 -0.28 13.92
N ARG A 174 13.43 -0.54 12.97
CA ARG A 174 13.43 -1.82 12.25
C ARG A 174 13.91 -2.97 13.16
N ARG A 175 13.25 -4.13 13.06
CA ARG A 175 13.58 -5.35 13.82
C ARG A 175 14.84 -6.03 13.25
N ARG A 176 15.82 -6.36 14.09
CA ARG A 176 16.88 -7.33 13.76
C ARG A 176 16.28 -8.75 13.79
N GLY A 177 16.89 -9.66 13.05
CA GLY A 177 16.39 -11.02 12.87
C GLY A 177 16.44 -11.80 14.18
N VAL A 178 15.41 -12.62 14.35
CA VAL A 178 15.14 -13.80 15.18
C VAL A 178 15.75 -13.96 16.59
N ASP A 179 16.87 -13.34 16.96
CA ASP A 179 17.59 -13.71 18.20
C ASP A 179 17.75 -12.59 19.25
N ASP A 180 17.31 -11.35 18.98
CA ASP A 180 17.51 -10.23 19.90
C ASP A 180 16.25 -9.88 20.72
N VAL A 181 16.20 -10.41 21.94
CA VAL A 181 15.30 -9.96 23.00
C VAL A 181 15.91 -8.72 23.65
N GLY A 182 15.37 -7.52 23.34
CA GLY A 182 15.31 -6.43 24.33
C GLY A 182 16.37 -5.33 24.33
N VAL A 183 17.08 -5.01 23.24
CA VAL A 183 18.00 -3.85 23.23
C VAL A 183 17.71 -2.88 22.08
N PHE A 184 17.14 -1.71 22.41
CA PHE A 184 16.84 -0.63 21.49
C PHE A 184 18.07 0.28 21.31
N VAL A 185 18.85 0.05 20.25
CA VAL A 185 19.85 1.01 19.75
C VAL A 185 19.30 1.80 18.56
N ASN A 186 19.83 3.01 18.35
CA ASN A 186 19.49 3.87 17.21
C ASN A 186 19.68 3.13 15.88
N ALA A 187 18.79 3.42 14.93
CA ALA A 187 18.62 2.67 13.69
C ALA A 187 19.94 2.57 12.91
N GLN A 188 20.49 1.36 12.80
CA GLN A 188 21.29 1.02 11.64
C GLN A 188 20.39 0.44 10.56
N THR A 189 20.65 0.89 9.33
CA THR A 189 20.11 0.34 8.09
C THR A 189 20.33 -1.17 8.05
N ARG A 190 19.36 -1.94 7.56
CA ARG A 190 19.52 -3.39 7.42
C ARG A 190 19.31 -3.81 5.96
N GLY A 191 20.27 -3.51 5.09
CA GLY A 191 20.07 -3.71 3.65
C GLY A 191 19.27 -2.58 3.01
N THR A 192 19.36 -2.53 1.68
CA THR A 192 18.98 -1.38 0.87
C THR A 192 17.50 -1.03 1.08
N PRO A 193 17.17 0.20 1.48
CA PRO A 193 15.80 0.71 1.41
C PRO A 193 15.17 0.31 0.09
N MET A 194 13.89 -0.11 0.12
CA MET A 194 13.21 -0.46 -1.12
C MET A 194 13.01 0.83 -1.91
N LYS A 195 13.74 0.99 -3.02
CA LYS A 195 13.57 2.15 -3.90
C LYS A 195 12.19 2.01 -4.53
N LEU A 196 11.31 2.93 -4.19
CA LEU A 196 10.01 3.09 -4.85
C LEU A 196 10.21 3.64 -6.27
N TYR A 197 9.29 3.28 -7.15
CA TYR A 197 9.33 3.71 -8.54
C TYR A 197 8.60 5.03 -8.71
N GLU A 198 9.25 5.95 -9.39
CA GLU A 198 8.62 7.18 -9.84
C GLU A 198 8.17 7.04 -11.29
N PHE A 199 7.03 7.67 -11.57
CA PHE A 199 6.40 7.69 -12.87
C PHE A 199 6.03 9.11 -13.24
N GLU A 200 5.92 9.35 -14.54
CA GLU A 200 5.32 10.56 -15.10
C GLU A 200 3.97 10.19 -15.72
N ASP A 201 2.95 11.02 -15.50
CA ASP A 201 1.70 10.92 -16.24
C ASP A 201 1.70 11.78 -17.52
N HIS A 202 0.63 11.68 -18.31
CA HIS A 202 0.54 12.40 -19.59
C HIS A 202 0.52 13.93 -19.46
N ASN A 203 0.30 14.47 -18.25
CA ASN A 203 0.36 15.89 -17.95
C ASN A 203 1.78 16.33 -17.52
N GLY A 204 2.73 15.41 -17.44
CA GLY A 204 4.09 15.68 -16.95
C GLY A 204 4.20 15.66 -15.43
N GLU A 205 3.18 15.17 -14.72
CA GLU A 205 3.15 15.19 -13.26
C GLU A 205 3.77 13.92 -12.67
N ARG A 206 4.49 14.09 -11.55
CA ARG A 206 5.22 13.00 -10.88
C ARG A 206 4.31 12.22 -9.94
N LEU A 207 4.39 10.90 -10.07
CA LEU A 207 3.71 9.91 -9.23
C LEU A 207 4.76 9.00 -8.60
N LEU A 208 4.65 8.73 -7.32
CA LEU A 208 5.49 7.74 -6.64
C LEU A 208 4.63 6.53 -6.31
N SER A 209 4.98 5.36 -6.84
CA SER A 209 4.29 4.12 -6.49
C SER A 209 4.78 3.63 -5.13
N LEU A 210 3.84 3.33 -4.23
CA LEU A 210 4.14 2.66 -2.97
C LEU A 210 4.28 1.14 -3.14
N ASN A 211 4.22 0.59 -4.35
CA ASN A 211 4.50 -0.82 -4.59
C ASN A 211 5.98 -0.99 -5.02
N PRO A 212 6.88 -1.49 -4.14
CA PRO A 212 8.29 -1.67 -4.46
C PRO A 212 8.57 -2.79 -5.47
N HIS A 213 7.54 -3.59 -5.80
CA HIS A 213 7.63 -4.72 -6.73
C HIS A 213 6.92 -4.44 -8.05
N ILE A 214 6.40 -3.23 -8.23
CA ILE A 214 5.74 -2.82 -9.46
C ILE A 214 6.74 -2.82 -10.61
N LYS A 215 6.30 -3.27 -11.79
CA LYS A 215 7.13 -3.26 -12.99
C LYS A 215 6.66 -2.17 -13.94
N ALA A 216 7.61 -1.55 -14.63
CA ALA A 216 7.33 -0.46 -15.57
C ALA A 216 6.31 -0.89 -16.65
N GLU A 217 6.51 -2.09 -17.20
CA GLU A 217 5.67 -2.69 -18.23
C GLU A 217 4.23 -2.97 -17.78
N ASP A 218 3.99 -3.11 -16.47
CA ASP A 218 2.66 -3.38 -15.92
C ASP A 218 1.83 -2.09 -15.78
N VAL A 219 2.49 -0.91 -15.84
CA VAL A 219 1.91 0.38 -15.45
C VAL A 219 1.95 1.42 -16.57
N VAL A 220 3.03 1.45 -17.37
CA VAL A 220 3.12 2.40 -18.48
C VAL A 220 2.04 2.10 -19.53
N GLY A 221 1.25 3.12 -19.87
CA GLY A 221 0.08 3.02 -20.74
C GLY A 221 -1.23 2.72 -20.00
N THR A 222 -1.18 2.40 -18.70
CA THR A 222 -2.39 2.23 -17.88
C THR A 222 -2.99 3.58 -17.51
N LYS A 223 -4.31 3.58 -17.29
CA LYS A 223 -5.04 4.75 -16.79
C LYS A 223 -5.25 4.63 -15.29
N ILE A 224 -4.89 5.67 -14.55
CA ILE A 224 -5.17 5.81 -13.12
C ILE A 224 -6.17 6.95 -12.90
N TRP A 225 -6.95 6.87 -11.84
CA TRP A 225 -7.92 7.91 -11.47
C TRP A 225 -7.29 8.89 -10.48
N ASN A 226 -7.26 10.18 -10.81
CA ASN A 226 -6.63 11.23 -9.99
C ASN A 226 -7.61 12.01 -9.09
N GLY A 227 -8.76 11.41 -8.77
CA GLY A 227 -9.82 12.08 -8.00
C GLY A 227 -10.80 12.90 -8.83
N SER A 228 -10.43 13.31 -10.06
CA SER A 228 -11.30 14.10 -10.96
C SER A 228 -11.43 13.52 -12.36
N ASN A 229 -10.35 12.95 -12.90
CA ASN A 229 -10.27 12.41 -14.26
C ASN A 229 -9.40 11.14 -14.30
N MET A 230 -9.50 10.39 -15.39
CA MET A 230 -8.52 9.35 -15.70
C MET A 230 -7.29 9.98 -16.36
N THR A 231 -6.09 9.73 -15.84
CA THR A 231 -4.80 10.12 -16.42
C THR A 231 -4.01 8.87 -16.83
N THR A 232 -3.22 8.95 -17.90
CA THR A 232 -2.40 7.82 -18.37
C THR A 232 -0.97 7.98 -17.84
N ILE A 233 -0.40 6.91 -17.30
CA ILE A 233 1.03 6.86 -16.95
C ILE A 233 1.84 6.66 -18.23
N VAL A 234 2.84 7.52 -18.49
CA VAL A 234 3.54 7.53 -19.79
C VAL A 234 4.97 7.02 -19.71
N LYS A 235 5.64 7.10 -18.56
CA LYS A 235 7.00 6.55 -18.38
C LYS A 235 7.38 6.39 -16.91
N VAL A 236 8.41 5.60 -16.65
CA VAL A 236 9.18 5.57 -15.40
C VAL A 236 10.25 6.66 -15.43
N ILE A 237 10.57 7.25 -14.27
CA ILE A 237 11.60 8.28 -14.09
C ILE A 237 12.76 7.75 -13.23
#